data_AF-A0A1F9CYG2-F1
#
_entry.id   AF-A0A1F9CYG2-F1
#
_cell.length_a   1.000
_cell.length_b   1.000
_cell.length_c   1.000
_cell.angle_alpha   90.00
_cell.angle_beta   90.00
_cell.angle_gamma   90.00
#
_symmetry.space_group_name_H-M   'P 1'
#
loop_
_entity.id
_entity.type
_entity.pdbx_description
1 polymer ?
#
loop_
_entity_poly.entity_id
_entity_poly.type
_entity_poly.pdbx_seq_one_letter_code
_entity_poly.pdbx_strand_id
1 'polypeptide(L)'
;MKRWLFISMFFIILGCGDQPSSDMIRADFQKVYPKAEIVLINPVDKSSDTYRINISYRPDTSYLTETSGQFREDEFLYKKINGKWVNTWRRSSGK
;
A
#
# COMPACT_ATOMS: atom_id res chain seq x y z
N MET A 1 41.38 -17.19 4.44
CA MET A 1 40.36 -16.14 4.71
C MET A 1 39.24 -16.12 3.66
N LYS A 2 38.66 -17.27 3.27
CA LYS A 2 37.61 -17.34 2.23
C LYS A 2 36.31 -18.04 2.67
N ARG A 3 36.22 -18.47 3.93
CA ARG A 3 35.08 -19.24 4.46
C ARG A 3 34.00 -18.40 5.17
N TRP A 4 34.22 -17.11 5.39
CA TRP A 4 33.30 -16.24 6.14
C TRP A 4 32.38 -15.37 5.27
N LEU A 5 32.48 -15.44 3.94
CA LEU A 5 31.62 -14.66 3.03
C LEU A 5 30.23 -15.28 2.81
N PHE A 6 30.02 -16.55 3.17
CA PHE A 6 28.75 -17.24 2.90
C PHE A 6 27.66 -17.02 3.95
N ILE A 7 28.00 -16.51 5.14
CA ILE A 7 27.02 -16.34 6.22
C ILE A 7 26.17 -15.07 6.04
N SER A 8 26.69 -14.04 5.37
CA SER A 8 25.95 -12.79 5.14
C SER A 8 24.88 -12.89 4.03
N MET A 9 24.92 -13.94 3.20
CA MET A 9 24.02 -14.07 2.05
C MET A 9 22.67 -14.75 2.38
N PHE A 10 22.49 -15.24 3.60
CA PHE A 10 21.24 -15.87 4.04
C PHE A 10 20.15 -14.90 4.52
N PHE A 11 20.50 -13.64 4.79
CA PHE A 11 19.54 -12.63 5.29
C PHE A 11 18.83 -11.83 4.20
N ILE A 12 19.20 -11.99 2.93
CA ILE A 12 18.62 -11.20 1.82
C ILE A 12 17.30 -11.83 1.30
N ILE A 13 17.00 -13.10 1.63
CA ILE A 13 15.89 -13.86 1.01
C ILE A 13 14.64 -13.95 1.93
N LEU A 14 14.75 -13.64 3.22
CA LEU A 14 13.66 -13.81 4.19
C LEU A 14 12.78 -12.56 4.41
N GLY A 15 13.00 -11.50 3.64
CA GLY A 15 12.31 -10.22 3.79
C GLY A 15 11.08 -10.01 2.91
N CYS A 16 10.77 -10.90 1.96
CA CYS A 16 9.51 -10.86 1.19
C CYS A 16 8.37 -11.42 2.05
N GLY A 17 8.08 -10.75 3.16
CA GLY A 17 6.95 -11.11 4.01
C GLY A 17 5.66 -11.00 3.21
N ASP A 18 4.85 -12.05 3.24
CA ASP A 18 3.53 -12.12 2.61
C ASP A 18 2.72 -10.83 2.84
N GLN A 19 2.37 -10.15 1.75
CA GLN A 19 1.67 -8.87 1.73
C GLN A 19 0.96 -8.70 0.38
N PRO A 20 -0.06 -7.83 0.30
CA PRO A 20 -0.67 -7.47 -0.98
C PRO A 20 0.37 -6.92 -1.96
N SER A 21 0.27 -7.31 -3.23
CA SER A 21 1.18 -6.81 -4.26
C SER A 21 0.94 -5.32 -4.52
N SER A 22 2.01 -4.59 -4.90
CA SER A 22 1.92 -3.17 -5.25
C SER A 22 0.92 -2.92 -6.38
N ASP A 23 0.86 -3.82 -7.36
CA ASP A 23 -0.05 -3.70 -8.50
C ASP A 23 -1.51 -3.85 -8.08
N MET A 24 -1.79 -4.76 -7.15
CA MET A 24 -3.13 -4.91 -6.59
C MET A 24 -3.52 -3.66 -5.80
N ILE A 25 -2.61 -3.12 -4.97
CA ILE A 25 -2.84 -1.88 -4.23
C ILE A 25 -3.17 -0.72 -5.18
N ARG A 26 -2.36 -0.55 -6.22
CA ARG A 26 -2.57 0.50 -7.23
C ARG A 26 -3.88 0.31 -7.99
N ALA A 27 -4.18 -0.92 -8.41
CA ALA A 27 -5.43 -1.22 -9.12
C ALA A 27 -6.65 -0.94 -8.25
N ASP A 28 -6.62 -1.34 -6.99
CA ASP A 28 -7.72 -1.08 -6.06
C ASP A 28 -7.85 0.41 -5.73
N PHE A 29 -6.73 1.13 -5.57
CA PHE A 29 -6.74 2.58 -5.42
C PHE A 29 -7.37 3.27 -6.64
N GLN A 30 -6.95 2.91 -7.86
CA GLN A 30 -7.48 3.50 -9.09
C GLN A 30 -8.95 3.15 -9.34
N LYS A 31 -9.47 2.04 -8.80
CA LYS A 31 -10.93 1.79 -8.81
C LYS A 31 -11.71 2.81 -7.98
N VAL A 32 -11.13 3.26 -6.86
CA VAL A 32 -11.76 4.22 -5.94
C VAL A 32 -11.55 5.66 -6.40
N TYR A 33 -10.33 5.98 -6.85
CA TYR A 33 -9.94 7.31 -7.30
C TYR A 33 -9.32 7.24 -8.71
N PRO A 34 -10.12 7.04 -9.77
CA PRO A 34 -9.63 6.72 -11.13
C PRO A 34 -8.74 7.77 -11.80
N LYS A 35 -8.72 8.96 -11.24
CA LYS A 35 -7.98 10.09 -11.77
C LYS A 35 -6.87 10.56 -10.83
N ALA A 36 -6.86 10.05 -9.59
CA ALA A 36 -5.90 10.48 -8.60
C ALA A 36 -4.51 9.88 -8.84
N GLU A 37 -3.48 10.61 -8.44
CA GLU A 37 -2.10 10.16 -8.48
C GLU A 37 -1.65 9.75 -7.07
N ILE A 38 -1.14 8.52 -6.94
CA ILE A 38 -0.56 8.05 -5.69
C ILE A 38 0.80 8.71 -5.49
N VAL A 39 1.00 9.35 -4.34
CA VAL A 39 2.28 9.99 -3.96
C VAL A 39 3.10 9.05 -3.08
N LEU A 40 2.46 8.46 -2.07
CA LEU A 40 3.12 7.58 -1.12
C LEU A 40 2.19 6.46 -0.69
N ILE A 41 2.74 5.25 -0.56
CA ILE A 41 2.06 4.11 0.06
C ILE A 41 2.89 3.77 1.30
N ASN A 42 2.29 3.95 2.47
CA ASN A 42 2.94 3.69 3.75
C ASN A 42 2.25 2.53 4.49
N PRO A 43 2.91 1.38 4.68
CA PRO A 43 2.39 0.32 5.54
C PRO A 43 2.24 0.80 6.98
N VAL A 44 1.06 0.63 7.55
CA VAL A 44 0.74 1.06 8.93
C VAL A 44 0.78 -0.12 9.88
N ASP A 45 0.16 -1.23 9.50
CA ASP A 45 0.07 -2.42 10.32
C ASP A 45 0.11 -3.68 9.45
N LYS A 46 0.78 -4.71 9.96
CA LYS A 46 0.94 -6.01 9.29
C LYS A 46 0.80 -7.11 10.32
N SER A 47 -0.17 -7.98 10.09
CA SER A 47 -0.31 -9.26 10.78
C SER A 47 -0.22 -10.42 9.78
N SER A 48 -0.46 -11.65 10.24
CA SER A 48 -0.48 -12.85 9.38
C SER A 48 -1.63 -12.87 8.37
N ASP A 49 -2.75 -12.18 8.67
CA ASP A 49 -3.96 -12.19 7.86
C ASP A 49 -4.54 -10.80 7.59
N THR A 50 -3.95 -9.74 8.14
CA THR A 50 -4.36 -8.36 7.88
C THR A 50 -3.17 -7.51 7.44
N TYR A 51 -3.44 -6.56 6.55
CA TYR A 51 -2.45 -5.61 6.07
C TYR A 51 -3.11 -4.25 5.86
N ARG A 52 -2.62 -3.24 6.56
CA ARG A 52 -3.16 -1.88 6.55
C ARG A 52 -2.14 -0.94 5.94
N ILE A 53 -2.58 -0.11 5.02
CA ILE A 53 -1.75 0.89 4.37
C ILE A 53 -2.42 2.26 4.41
N ASN A 54 -1.64 3.30 4.60
CA ASN A 54 -2.05 4.67 4.31
C ASN A 54 -1.53 5.04 2.93
N ILE A 55 -2.39 5.60 2.10
CA ILE A 55 -2.06 6.08 0.76
C ILE A 55 -2.21 7.60 0.78
N SER A 56 -1.10 8.31 0.62
CA SER A 56 -1.10 9.74 0.35
C SER A 56 -1.22 9.92 -1.16
N TYR A 57 -2.16 10.74 -1.61
CA TYR A 57 -2.48 10.94 -3.02
C TYR A 57 -2.83 12.39 -3.36
N ARG A 58 -2.63 12.73 -4.63
CA ARG A 58 -3.15 13.97 -5.23
C ARG A 58 -4.49 13.64 -5.90
N PRO A 59 -5.62 14.24 -5.48
CA PRO A 59 -6.85 14.11 -6.24
C PRO A 59 -6.65 14.76 -7.62
N ASP A 60 -7.24 14.19 -8.68
CA ASP A 60 -7.22 14.84 -10.00
C ASP A 60 -7.85 16.23 -9.90
N THR A 61 -7.10 17.23 -10.33
CA THR A 61 -7.53 18.61 -10.38
C THR A 61 -7.65 19.04 -11.82
N SER A 62 -8.61 18.43 -12.54
CA SER A 62 -8.96 18.90 -13.89
C SER A 62 -9.39 20.38 -13.94
N TYR A 63 -9.62 21.03 -12.79
CA TYR A 63 -9.76 22.49 -12.67
C TYR A 63 -9.16 23.01 -11.34
N LEU A 64 -8.20 23.93 -11.45
CA LEU A 64 -7.92 25.03 -10.49
C LEU A 64 -7.78 24.69 -9.00
N THR A 65 -7.06 23.63 -8.64
CA THR A 65 -6.60 23.44 -7.23
C THR A 65 -5.10 23.20 -7.13
N GLU A 66 -4.33 23.77 -8.07
CA GLU A 66 -2.90 24.01 -7.87
C GLU A 66 -2.71 25.30 -7.08
N THR A 67 -2.87 25.26 -5.76
CA THR A 67 -2.40 26.37 -4.91
C THR A 67 -2.03 25.96 -3.47
N SER A 68 -2.43 24.79 -2.97
CA SER A 68 -2.20 24.46 -1.54
C SER A 68 -1.19 23.34 -1.26
N GLY A 69 -0.73 22.57 -2.24
CA GLY A 69 0.17 21.43 -1.99
C GLY A 69 -0.42 20.37 -1.05
N GLN A 70 -1.74 20.36 -0.84
CA GLN A 70 -2.39 19.48 0.12
C GLN A 70 -2.58 18.08 -0.49
N PHE A 71 -1.76 17.14 -0.04
CA PHE A 71 -2.00 15.72 -0.25
C PHE A 71 -3.22 15.29 0.58
N ARG A 72 -4.01 14.38 0.01
CA ARG A 72 -5.03 13.65 0.77
C ARG A 72 -4.46 12.32 1.21
N GLU A 73 -4.98 11.81 2.32
CA GLU A 73 -4.61 10.49 2.83
C GLU A 73 -5.86 9.64 2.94
N ASP A 74 -5.74 8.36 2.61
CA ASP A 74 -6.79 7.36 2.82
C ASP A 74 -6.15 6.05 3.28
N GLU A 75 -6.83 5.32 4.14
CA GLU A 75 -6.36 4.06 4.69
C GLU A 75 -7.01 2.91 3.93
N PHE A 76 -6.24 1.97 3.37
CA PHE A 76 -6.76 0.76 2.75
C PHE A 76 -6.46 -0.44 3.64
N LEU A 77 -7.47 -1.30 3.83
CA LEU A 77 -7.37 -2.50 4.68
C LEU A 77 -7.52 -3.75 3.84
N TYR A 78 -6.52 -4.61 3.87
CA TYR A 78 -6.52 -5.91 3.23
C TYR A 78 -6.65 -7.02 4.27
N LYS A 79 -7.42 -8.04 3.93
CA LYS A 79 -7.53 -9.28 4.69
C LYS A 79 -7.16 -10.46 3.81
N LYS A 80 -6.43 -11.43 4.37
CA LYS A 80 -6.09 -12.67 3.70
C LYS A 80 -7.25 -13.66 3.84
N ILE A 81 -7.88 -14.02 2.72
CA ILE A 81 -8.99 -14.96 2.64
C ILE A 81 -8.56 -16.08 1.69
N ASN A 82 -8.56 -17.33 2.18
CA ASN A 82 -8.14 -18.51 1.40
C ASN A 82 -6.76 -18.34 0.73
N GLY A 83 -5.80 -17.75 1.45
CA GLY A 83 -4.45 -17.52 0.95
C GLY A 83 -4.30 -16.32 0.00
N LYS A 84 -5.37 -15.60 -0.32
CA LYS A 84 -5.35 -14.42 -1.21
C LYS A 84 -5.64 -13.15 -0.42
N TRP A 85 -4.92 -12.08 -0.72
CA TRP A 85 -5.21 -10.75 -0.18
C TRP A 85 -6.43 -10.16 -0.87
N VAL A 86 -7.39 -9.68 -0.07
CA VAL A 86 -8.62 -9.05 -0.55
C VAL A 86 -8.74 -7.70 0.11
N ASN A 87 -8.97 -6.65 -0.69
CA ASN A 87 -9.27 -5.34 -0.16
C ASN A 87 -10.66 -5.35 0.50
N THR A 88 -10.69 -5.05 1.79
CA THR A 88 -11.89 -4.95 2.62
C THR A 88 -12.26 -3.50 2.93
N TRP A 89 -11.51 -2.55 2.37
CA TRP A 89 -11.79 -1.13 2.49
C TRP A 89 -13.25 -0.82 2.13
N ARG A 90 -13.92 -0.19 3.08
CA ARG A 90 -15.12 0.59 2.81
C ARG A 90 -14.74 2.02 3.10
N ARG A 91 -14.97 2.92 2.14
CA ARG A 91 -14.95 4.37 2.38
C ARG A 91 -15.67 4.58 3.70
N SER A 92 -14.97 5.06 4.72
CA SER A 92 -15.60 5.44 5.98
C SER A 92 -16.65 6.49 5.60
N SER A 93 -17.89 6.05 5.46
CA SER A 93 -19.03 6.90 5.18
C SER A 93 -19.13 7.77 6.42
N GLY A 94 -18.72 9.03 6.30
CA GLY A 94 -18.68 9.99 7.39
C GLY A 94 -20.00 10.00 8.16
N LYS A 95 -20.01 9.23 9.25
CA LYS A 95 -20.81 9.49 10.43
C LYS A 95 -19.89 10.13 11.45
#